data_AF-A0A833Y2T8-F1
#
_entry.id   AF-A0A833Y2T8-F1
#
_cell.length_a   1.000
_cell.length_b   1.000
_cell.length_c   1.000
_cell.angle_alpha   90.00
_cell.angle_beta   90.00
_cell.angle_gamma   90.00
#
_symmetry.space_group_name_H-M   'P 1'
#
loop_
_entity.id
_entity.type
_entity.pdbx_description
1 polymer ?
#
loop_
_entity_poly.entity_id
_entity_poly.type
_entity_poly.pdbx_seq_one_letter_code
_entity_poly.pdbx_strand_id
1 'polypeptide(L)'
;MVGQVVGAVGALPEIFTELEISYFLLRRLLGVRTEGDKKAAKVQKLSKNEVLMVNIGSLSTGGRVSAVKADLGKIVLTNPVCTEVGEKIALSRRVEKHWRLIGWGQIRRGVTIKPTIDDE
;
A
#
# COMPACT_ATOMS: atom_id res chain seq x y z
N MET A 1 -17.06 8.52 2.00
CA MET A 1 -16.99 7.25 1.24
C MET A 1 -16.05 7.49 0.06
N VAL A 2 -14.84 6.89 0.06
CA VAL A 2 -13.80 7.10 -0.98
C VAL A 2 -13.13 5.74 -1.24
N GLY A 3 -12.79 5.44 -2.49
CA GLY A 3 -12.06 4.21 -2.86
C GLY A 3 -12.93 2.96 -3.01
N GLN A 4 -14.25 3.10 -3.13
CA GLN A 4 -15.15 2.00 -3.46
C GLN A 4 -15.14 1.76 -4.98
N VAL A 5 -15.20 0.49 -5.38
CA VAL A 5 -15.28 0.08 -6.78
C VAL A 5 -16.71 -0.37 -7.06
N VAL A 6 -17.29 0.16 -8.13
CA VAL A 6 -18.64 -0.20 -8.60
C VAL A 6 -18.52 -0.69 -10.04
N GLY A 7 -19.12 -1.84 -10.32
CA GLY A 7 -19.05 -2.48 -11.63
C GLY A 7 -20.30 -3.31 -11.89
N ALA A 8 -20.48 -3.70 -13.15
CA ALA A 8 -21.55 -4.62 -13.52
C ALA A 8 -21.38 -5.98 -12.81
N VAL A 9 -22.46 -6.75 -12.73
CA VAL A 9 -22.43 -8.10 -12.17
C VAL A 9 -21.36 -8.94 -12.87
N GLY A 10 -20.43 -9.49 -12.09
CA GLY A 10 -19.31 -10.31 -12.61
C GLY A 10 -18.15 -9.52 -13.23
N ALA A 11 -18.20 -8.19 -13.26
CA ALA A 11 -17.15 -7.33 -13.83
C ALA A 11 -16.26 -6.66 -12.77
N LEU A 12 -16.50 -6.93 -11.48
CA LEU A 12 -15.67 -6.39 -10.41
C LEU A 12 -14.33 -7.13 -10.32
N PRO A 13 -13.21 -6.41 -10.09
CA PRO A 13 -11.94 -7.02 -9.78
C PRO A 13 -11.98 -7.89 -8.52
N GLU A 14 -10.94 -8.71 -8.35
CA GLU A 14 -10.80 -9.54 -7.16
C GLU A 14 -10.62 -8.70 -5.88
N ILE A 15 -11.07 -9.24 -4.75
CA ILE A 15 -10.94 -8.62 -3.43
C ILE A 15 -9.75 -9.25 -2.72
N PHE A 16 -8.74 -8.45 -2.39
CA PHE A 16 -7.50 -8.89 -1.75
C PHE A 16 -7.49 -8.59 -0.25
N THR A 17 -7.00 -9.54 0.55
CA THR A 17 -6.68 -9.37 1.98
C THR A 17 -5.18 -9.31 2.25
N GLU A 18 -4.38 -9.91 1.37
CA GLU A 18 -2.92 -9.83 1.38
C GLU A 18 -2.41 -9.48 -0.01
N LEU A 19 -1.37 -8.67 -0.08
CA LEU A 19 -0.71 -8.29 -1.33
C LEU A 19 0.77 -8.67 -1.28
N GLU A 20 1.27 -9.18 -2.40
CA GLU A 20 2.70 -9.23 -2.70
C GLU A 20 3.01 -8.18 -3.78
N ILE A 21 3.92 -7.28 -3.45
CA ILE A 21 4.22 -6.09 -4.25
C ILE A 21 5.69 -6.08 -4.63
N SER A 22 6.00 -5.63 -5.84
CA SER A 22 7.35 -5.12 -6.13
C SER A 22 7.37 -3.63 -5.83
N TYR A 23 8.37 -3.15 -5.10
CA TYR A 23 8.41 -1.77 -4.64
C TYR A 23 9.77 -1.12 -4.83
N PHE A 24 9.76 0.21 -4.89
CA PHE A 24 10.93 1.06 -4.88
C PHE A 24 10.77 2.12 -3.79
N LEU A 25 11.83 2.35 -3.01
CA LEU A 25 11.85 3.39 -1.98
C LEU A 25 12.65 4.60 -2.45
N LEU A 26 12.12 5.78 -2.17
CA LEU A 26 12.81 7.05 -2.36
C LEU A 26 14.13 7.07 -1.57
N ARG A 27 15.13 7.81 -2.06
CA ARG A 27 16.39 7.96 -1.32
C ARG A 27 16.24 8.80 -0.05
N ARG A 28 15.35 9.79 -0.10
CA ARG A 28 15.08 10.77 0.98
C ARG A 28 13.60 11.14 0.98
N LEU A 29 13.11 11.58 2.13
CA LEU A 29 11.75 12.14 2.25
C LEU A 29 11.64 13.43 1.43
N LEU A 30 10.50 13.61 0.78
CA LEU A 30 10.18 14.81 0.00
C LEU A 30 9.37 15.80 0.85
N GLY A 31 9.61 17.09 0.68
CA GLY A 31 8.81 18.15 1.30
C GLY A 31 8.90 18.26 2.83
N VAL A 32 9.87 17.60 3.47
CA VAL A 32 10.18 17.80 4.89
C VAL A 32 11.21 18.91 4.98
N ARG A 33 10.86 20.04 5.61
CA ARG A 33 11.81 21.12 5.88
C ARG A 33 12.84 20.61 6.87
N THR A 34 14.08 20.50 6.44
CA THR A 34 15.22 20.42 7.34
C THR A 34 15.65 21.84 7.69
N GLU A 35 15.91 22.12 8.97
CA GLU A 35 16.53 23.39 9.36
C GLU A 35 17.97 23.46 8.81
N GLY A 36 18.26 24.47 7.98
CA GLY A 36 19.56 24.73 7.36
C GLY A 36 19.94 23.80 6.19
N ASP A 37 21.23 23.77 5.82
CA ASP A 37 21.84 22.92 4.77
C ASP A 37 21.79 21.39 5.07
N LYS A 38 21.01 20.96 6.06
CA LYS A 38 20.86 19.55 6.40
C LYS A 38 20.04 18.88 5.30
N LYS A 39 20.61 17.84 4.70
CA LYS A 39 19.94 17.04 3.67
C LYS A 39 18.70 16.34 4.27
N ALA A 40 17.61 16.26 3.53
CA ALA A 40 16.37 15.60 3.95
C ALA A 40 16.60 14.17 4.49
N ALA A 41 15.79 13.76 5.47
CA ALA A 41 15.91 12.49 6.16
C ALA A 41 15.89 11.29 5.20
N LYS A 42 16.82 10.35 5.41
CA LYS A 42 16.96 9.14 4.59
C LYS A 42 15.79 8.20 4.83
N VAL A 43 15.20 7.66 3.76
CA VAL A 43 14.18 6.63 3.86
C VAL A 43 14.84 5.30 4.19
N GLN A 44 14.39 4.67 5.27
CA GLN A 44 14.84 3.34 5.67
C GLN A 44 14.09 2.26 4.89
N LYS A 45 14.68 1.07 4.78
CA LYS A 45 14.02 -0.11 4.20
C LYS A 45 12.71 -0.42 4.94
N LEU A 46 11.84 -1.22 4.32
CA LEU A 46 10.63 -1.72 4.99
C LEU A 46 11.00 -2.70 6.10
N SER A 47 10.31 -2.61 7.24
CA SER A 47 10.55 -3.48 8.38
C SER A 47 9.38 -4.45 8.57
N LYS A 48 9.67 -5.69 8.99
CA LYS A 48 8.62 -6.65 9.35
C LYS A 48 7.78 -6.11 10.51
N ASN A 49 6.47 -6.35 10.46
CA ASN A 49 5.44 -5.86 11.37
C ASN A 49 5.22 -4.35 11.39
N GLU A 50 5.89 -3.60 10.51
CA GLU A 50 5.61 -2.18 10.35
C GLU A 50 4.24 -1.97 9.69
N VAL A 51 3.49 -0.97 10.16
CA VAL A 51 2.25 -0.52 9.53
C VAL A 51 2.52 0.66 8.61
N LEU A 52 2.17 0.50 7.35
CA LEU A 52 2.23 1.53 6.32
C LEU A 52 0.83 1.96 5.92
N MET A 53 0.71 3.15 5.35
CA MET A 53 -0.45 3.54 4.58
C MET A 53 -0.16 3.21 3.11
N VAL A 54 -1.05 2.42 2.52
CA VAL A 54 -0.98 1.98 1.13
C VAL A 54 -2.08 2.68 0.37
N ASN A 55 -1.67 3.40 -0.67
CA ASN A 55 -2.59 4.08 -1.59
C ASN A 55 -2.70 3.21 -2.84
N ILE A 56 -3.92 2.73 -3.13
CA ILE A 56 -4.26 1.88 -4.27
C ILE A 56 -5.37 2.60 -5.03
N GLY A 57 -5.06 3.13 -6.22
CA GLY A 57 -5.93 4.08 -6.90
C GLY A 57 -6.29 5.27 -5.97
N SER A 58 -7.59 5.46 -5.74
CA SER A 58 -8.11 6.49 -4.82
C SER A 58 -8.24 6.02 -3.36
N LEU A 59 -8.13 4.72 -3.09
CA LEU A 59 -8.27 4.15 -1.76
C LEU A 59 -6.97 4.31 -0.96
N SER A 60 -7.08 4.76 0.28
CA SER A 60 -5.98 4.72 1.25
C SER A 60 -6.34 3.74 2.37
N THR A 61 -5.51 2.72 2.57
CA THR A 61 -5.73 1.67 3.58
C THR A 61 -4.47 1.42 4.40
N GLY A 62 -4.64 0.89 5.60
CA GLY A 62 -3.52 0.39 6.40
C GLY A 62 -3.02 -0.95 5.86
N GLY A 63 -1.72 -1.17 5.96
CA GLY A 63 -1.12 -2.45 5.61
C GLY A 63 0.04 -2.79 6.52
N ARG A 64 0.02 -3.96 7.13
CA ARG A 64 1.14 -4.47 7.93
C ARG A 64 2.09 -5.28 7.06
N VAL A 65 3.36 -4.89 7.03
CA VAL A 65 4.41 -5.63 6.34
C VAL A 65 4.64 -6.97 7.05
N SER A 66 4.38 -8.09 6.39
CA SER A 66 4.58 -9.43 6.96
C SER A 66 5.91 -10.05 6.57
N ALA A 67 6.42 -9.74 5.38
CA ALA A 67 7.72 -10.19 4.89
C ALA A 67 8.32 -9.18 3.89
N VAL A 68 9.64 -9.15 3.81
CA VAL A 68 10.39 -8.35 2.84
C VAL A 68 11.50 -9.22 2.26
N LYS A 69 11.62 -9.26 0.93
CA LYS A 69 12.68 -9.96 0.22
C LYS A 69 13.17 -9.10 -0.93
N ALA A 70 14.37 -8.55 -0.81
CA ALA A 70 14.93 -7.62 -1.80
C ALA A 70 13.96 -6.47 -2.11
N ASP A 71 13.48 -6.38 -3.34
CA ASP A 71 12.51 -5.41 -3.87
C ASP A 71 11.05 -5.90 -3.78
N LEU A 72 10.80 -7.06 -3.18
CA LEU A 72 9.47 -7.61 -2.92
C LEU A 72 9.04 -7.42 -1.47
N GLY A 73 7.78 -7.07 -1.27
CA GLY A 73 7.15 -6.92 0.04
C GLY A 73 5.83 -7.66 0.10
N LYS A 74 5.56 -8.35 1.22
CA LYS A 74 4.25 -8.93 1.53
C LYS A 74 3.55 -8.04 2.55
N ILE A 75 2.34 -7.59 2.23
CA ILE A 75 1.54 -6.68 3.06
C ILE A 75 0.20 -7.36 3.36
N VAL A 76 -0.13 -7.46 4.64
CA VAL A 76 -1.46 -7.86 5.10
C VAL A 76 -2.28 -6.58 5.26
N LEU A 77 -3.37 -6.46 4.52
CA LEU A 77 -4.21 -5.27 4.51
C LEU A 77 -5.09 -5.24 5.77
N THR A 78 -5.33 -4.05 6.32
CA THR A 78 -6.24 -3.91 7.47
C THR A 78 -7.70 -4.04 7.07
N ASN A 79 -8.03 -3.64 5.85
CA ASN A 79 -9.35 -3.80 5.24
C ASN A 79 -9.16 -4.49 3.87
N PRO A 80 -10.07 -5.39 3.46
CA PRO A 80 -10.04 -5.96 2.11
C PRO A 80 -10.13 -4.87 1.05
N VAL A 81 -9.42 -5.05 -0.07
CA VAL A 81 -9.37 -4.08 -1.18
C VAL A 81 -9.71 -4.75 -2.50
N CYS A 82 -10.69 -4.20 -3.21
CA CYS A 82 -10.97 -4.56 -4.59
C CYS A 82 -9.97 -3.85 -5.53
N THR A 83 -9.12 -4.61 -6.22
CA THR A 83 -8.09 -4.08 -7.11
C THR A 83 -7.61 -5.17 -8.08
N GLU A 84 -6.64 -4.86 -8.94
CA GLU A 84 -6.11 -5.78 -9.93
C GLU A 84 -4.61 -6.02 -9.76
N VAL A 85 -4.15 -7.19 -10.17
CA VAL A 85 -2.72 -7.43 -10.34
C VAL A 85 -2.19 -6.48 -11.41
N GLY A 86 -1.06 -5.83 -11.12
CA GLY A 86 -0.50 -4.81 -11.99
C GLY A 86 -0.89 -3.38 -11.60
N GLU A 87 -1.84 -3.19 -10.67
CA GLU A 87 -2.18 -1.86 -10.18
C GLU A 87 -0.99 -1.19 -9.48
N LYS A 88 -0.82 0.11 -9.74
CA LYS A 88 0.24 0.91 -9.13
C LYS A 88 -0.17 1.33 -7.73
N ILE A 89 0.80 1.30 -6.81
CA ILE A 89 0.56 1.68 -5.43
C ILE A 89 1.58 2.70 -4.96
N ALA A 90 1.18 3.53 -4.00
CA ALA A 90 2.08 4.40 -3.25
C ALA A 90 2.17 3.93 -1.79
N LEU A 91 3.38 3.99 -1.24
CA LEU A 91 3.69 3.58 0.12
C LEU A 91 4.02 4.81 0.96
N SER A 92 3.30 4.97 2.06
CA SER A 92 3.51 6.05 3.01
C SER A 92 3.81 5.51 4.40
N ARG A 93 4.73 6.18 5.11
CA ARG A 93 5.17 5.84 6.46
C ARG A 93 4.84 6.98 7.41
N ARG A 94 4.46 6.66 8.64
CA ARG A 94 4.21 7.66 9.67
C ARG A 94 5.54 8.17 10.24
N VAL A 95 5.83 9.45 10.07
CA VAL A 95 7.03 10.15 10.57
C VAL A 95 6.56 11.44 11.24
N GLU A 96 6.93 11.66 12.50
CA GLU A 96 6.56 12.86 13.26
C GLU A 96 5.04 13.18 13.18
N LYS A 97 4.20 12.15 13.39
CA LYS A 97 2.73 12.19 13.29
C LYS A 97 2.15 12.43 11.88
N HIS A 98 2.98 12.61 10.85
CA HIS A 98 2.55 12.81 9.47
C HIS A 98 2.77 11.57 8.62
N TRP A 99 1.86 11.30 7.68
CA TRP A 99 2.11 10.32 6.63
C TRP A 99 3.02 10.94 5.58
N ARG A 100 4.18 10.33 5.38
CA ARG A 100 5.17 10.76 4.38
C ARG A 100 5.29 9.67 3.31
N LEU A 101 5.20 10.07 2.06
CA LEU A 101 5.48 9.19 0.93
C LEU A 101 6.93 8.70 1.02
N ILE A 102 7.11 7.39 1.02
CA ILE A 102 8.42 6.74 1.08
C ILE A 102 8.78 5.96 -0.18
N GLY A 103 7.81 5.66 -1.03
CA GLY A 103 8.03 4.85 -2.23
C GLY A 103 6.77 4.57 -3.01
N TRP A 104 6.94 3.79 -4.07
CA TRP A 104 5.87 3.30 -4.93
C TRP A 104 6.11 1.86 -5.31
N GLY A 105 5.12 1.21 -5.89
CA GLY A 105 5.24 -0.17 -6.31
C GLY A 105 4.11 -0.60 -7.23
N GLN A 106 4.05 -1.91 -7.43
CA GLN A 106 3.05 -2.55 -8.26
C GLN A 106 2.63 -3.87 -7.62
N ILE A 107 1.34 -4.16 -7.64
CA ILE A 107 0.79 -5.44 -7.17
C ILE A 107 1.23 -6.55 -8.13
N ARG A 108 1.82 -7.63 -7.59
CA ARG A 108 2.25 -8.80 -8.37
C ARG A 108 1.31 -9.98 -8.22
N ARG A 109 0.77 -10.17 -7.02
CA ARG A 109 -0.22 -11.19 -6.66
C ARG A 109 -0.76 -10.89 -5.27
N GLY A 110 -1.71 -11.68 -4.79
CA GLY A 110 -2.22 -11.57 -3.43
C GLY A 110 -3.10 -12.74 -3.05
N VAL A 111 -3.61 -12.71 -1.82
CA VAL A 111 -4.62 -13.65 -1.33
C VAL A 111 -5.97 -12.99 -1.49
N THR A 112 -6.89 -13.68 -2.16
CA THR A 112 -8.22 -13.17 -2.47
C THR A 112 -9.28 -13.76 -1.55
N ILE A 113 -10.38 -13.03 -1.41
CA ILE A 113 -11.60 -13.48 -0.75
C ILE A 113 -12.79 -13.30 -1.69
N LYS A 114 -13.81 -14.14 -1.54
CA LYS A 114 -15.08 -13.95 -2.23
C LYS A 114 -16.02 -13.12 -1.35
N PRO A 115 -16.75 -12.15 -1.91
CA PRO A 115 -17.80 -11.48 -1.16
C PRO A 115 -18.89 -12.49 -0.78
N THR A 116 -19.40 -12.40 0.44
CA THR A 116 -20.66 -13.04 0.82
C THR A 116 -21.79 -12.28 0.15
N ILE A 117 -22.48 -12.95 -0.77
CA ILE A 117 -23.71 -12.45 -1.37
C ILE A 117 -24.81 -13.13 -0.55
N ASP A 118 -25.56 -12.33 0.21
CA ASP A 118 -26.77 -12.84 0.83
C ASP A 118 -27.80 -12.98 -0.29
N ASP A 119 -28.13 -14.23 -0.66
CA ASP A 119 -29.21 -14.52 -1.59
C ASP A 119 -30.54 -14.19 -0.87
N GLU A 120 -31.25 -13.14 -1.29
CA GLU A 120 -32.66 -12.92 -0.96
C GLU A 120 -33.58 -13.85 -1.76
#